data_AF-A0A0R3KE94-F1
#
_entry.id   AF-A0A0R3KE94-F1
#
_cell.length_a   1.000
_cell.length_b   1.000
_cell.length_c   1.000
_cell.angle_alpha   90.00
_cell.angle_beta   90.00
_cell.angle_gamma   90.00
#
_symmetry.space_group_name_H-M   'P 1'
#
loop_
_entity.id
_entity.type
_entity.pdbx_description
1 polymer ?
#
loop_
_entity_poly.entity_id
_entity_poly.type
_entity_poly.pdbx_seq_one_letter_code
_entity_poly.pdbx_strand_id
1 'polypeptide(L)'
;MDFTPDDAGSPAFPHDYLVNPYQADPFLEWTTEDWDPALRFWTLPYDLQLTQWLKAVDPTKPSILAACEFGGQKDLWLHDRPKLIADGWLEADDLAWQPDPDLYGDPGWDAEKLRAWNIILCEIRELQQFMVDDRERYLSEIDVQADGLADYFLHFIGASEGRHPWTIELVNCGLAIGNIAYMSYKQKFKRVRPSFLCPGLIPAFGPPAHPAFPSGHSFLGHFIALLLLEIPALYQRYGIFSGGEGDVGGGVSADTLEGRDPIPSPMFWLSQRLAKNRERLGVHYPSDSFASRHLAFGIWYALRKETTPRRIVCPTLERVLSHATAEWPTDWS
;
A
#
# COMPACT_ATOMS: atom_id res chain seq x y z
N MET A 1 -25.33 39.59 6.21
CA MET A 1 -24.06 40.27 5.92
C MET A 1 -23.19 39.23 5.28
N ASP A 2 -23.12 39.29 3.96
CA ASP A 2 -22.37 38.36 3.13
C ASP A 2 -20.96 38.92 3.04
N PHE A 3 -20.07 38.44 3.91
CA PHE A 3 -18.65 38.72 3.80
C PHE A 3 -18.08 37.74 2.78
N THR A 4 -18.12 38.11 1.50
CA THR A 4 -17.16 37.59 0.53
C THR A 4 -15.87 38.37 0.76
N PRO A 5 -14.81 37.78 1.33
CA PRO A 5 -13.49 38.41 1.29
C PRO A 5 -13.09 38.43 -0.20
N ASP A 6 -12.86 39.63 -0.71
CA ASP A 6 -11.91 39.95 -1.77
C ASP A 6 -11.18 38.79 -2.50
N ASP A 7 -11.90 38.07 -3.37
CA ASP A 7 -11.28 37.35 -4.49
C ASP A 7 -10.77 38.36 -5.52
N ALA A 8 -9.73 39.14 -5.17
CA ALA A 8 -9.03 40.06 -6.06
C ALA A 8 -8.21 39.31 -7.15
N GLY A 9 -8.77 38.24 -7.70
CA GLY A 9 -8.10 37.29 -8.60
C GLY A 9 -7.11 36.35 -7.90
N SER A 10 -7.09 36.31 -6.56
CA SER A 10 -6.25 35.37 -5.82
C SER A 10 -6.78 33.94 -5.97
N PRO A 11 -5.90 32.95 -6.22
CA PRO A 11 -6.33 31.56 -6.33
C PRO A 11 -6.80 31.04 -4.97
N ALA A 12 -7.85 30.22 -4.97
CA ALA A 12 -8.41 29.62 -3.75
C ALA A 12 -7.39 28.78 -2.97
N PHE A 13 -6.38 28.23 -3.65
CA PHE A 13 -5.31 27.43 -3.06
C PHE A 13 -3.96 27.78 -3.68
N PRO A 14 -2.86 27.78 -2.89
CA PRO A 14 -1.51 28.09 -3.35
C PRO A 14 -0.87 26.92 -4.11
N HIS A 15 -1.40 26.56 -5.28
CA HIS A 15 -0.95 25.41 -6.09
C HIS A 15 0.41 25.61 -6.79
N ASP A 16 0.86 26.85 -6.97
CA ASP A 16 2.06 27.17 -7.73
C ASP A 16 3.36 27.07 -6.91
N TYR A 17 3.26 26.96 -5.58
CA TYR A 17 4.40 26.95 -4.66
C TYR A 17 4.93 25.53 -4.48
N LEU A 18 5.41 24.94 -5.58
CA LEU A 18 5.90 23.57 -5.62
C LEU A 18 7.39 23.50 -5.28
N VAL A 19 7.75 22.57 -4.39
CA VAL A 19 9.15 22.27 -4.05
C VAL A 19 9.64 21.10 -4.89
N ASN A 20 10.77 21.26 -5.57
CA ASN A 20 11.42 20.15 -6.28
C ASN A 20 12.35 19.39 -5.31
N PRO A 21 12.09 18.11 -5.01
CA PRO A 21 12.90 17.34 -4.06
C PRO A 21 14.33 17.08 -4.56
N TYR A 22 14.60 17.27 -5.85
CA TYR A 22 15.88 17.01 -6.49
C TYR A 22 16.72 18.28 -6.71
N GLN A 23 16.30 19.41 -6.15
CA GLN A 23 16.99 20.70 -6.33
C GLN A 23 18.29 20.80 -5.52
N ALA A 24 18.38 20.14 -4.38
CA ALA A 24 19.53 20.17 -3.48
C ALA A 24 20.21 18.80 -3.37
N ASP A 25 21.45 18.78 -2.87
CA ASP A 25 22.18 17.56 -2.52
C ASP A 25 22.56 17.61 -1.02
N PRO A 26 22.18 16.61 -0.19
CA PRO A 26 21.35 15.45 -0.53
C PRO A 26 19.94 15.84 -0.98
N PHE A 27 19.30 14.96 -1.74
CA PHE A 27 17.89 15.11 -2.10
C PHE A 27 17.02 15.26 -0.87
N LEU A 28 15.91 15.96 -1.04
CA LEU A 28 14.91 16.10 -0.01
C LEU A 28 14.27 14.73 0.27
N GLU A 29 14.56 14.19 1.45
CA GLU A 29 13.95 12.97 1.97
C GLU A 29 13.01 13.31 3.14
N TRP A 30 12.07 12.40 3.42
CA TRP A 30 11.30 12.48 4.65
C TRP A 30 12.22 12.27 5.86
N THR A 31 12.18 13.19 6.82
CA THR A 31 12.99 13.17 8.05
C THR A 31 12.12 12.99 9.29
N THR A 32 12.79 12.96 10.44
CA THR A 32 12.26 12.37 11.67
C THR A 32 11.84 13.35 12.74
N GLU A 33 11.78 14.63 12.40
CA GLU A 33 11.80 15.71 13.37
C GLU A 33 10.49 15.83 14.18
N ASP A 34 9.36 15.30 13.68
CA ASP A 34 8.05 15.28 14.35
C ASP A 34 7.37 13.89 14.30
N TRP A 35 8.08 12.86 14.77
CA TRP A 35 7.65 11.45 14.67
C TRP A 35 6.42 11.05 15.50
N ASP A 36 5.64 10.13 14.94
CA ASP A 36 4.74 9.28 15.71
C ASP A 36 5.56 8.36 16.66
N PRO A 37 5.39 8.47 17.99
CA PRO A 37 6.04 7.59 18.95
C PRO A 37 5.80 6.09 18.70
N ALA A 38 4.66 5.72 18.09
CA ALA A 38 4.33 4.33 17.76
C ALA A 38 5.15 3.76 16.59
N LEU A 39 5.86 4.61 15.83
CA LEU A 39 6.59 4.21 14.62
C LEU A 39 8.13 4.29 14.76
N ARG A 40 8.62 4.67 15.94
CA ARG A 40 10.05 4.94 16.24
C ARG A 40 11.02 3.78 16.03
N PHE A 41 10.53 2.53 15.95
CA PHE A 41 11.41 1.37 15.81
C PHE A 41 11.60 0.93 14.36
N TRP A 42 10.75 1.38 13.43
CA TRP A 42 10.91 1.09 11.99
C TRP A 42 12.08 1.83 11.35
N THR A 43 12.67 2.76 12.09
CA THR A 43 13.71 3.67 11.63
C THR A 43 15.09 3.31 12.16
N LEU A 44 15.14 2.39 13.13
CA LEU A 44 16.35 1.71 13.56
C LEU A 44 16.76 0.69 12.47
N PRO A 45 18.01 0.21 12.50
CA PRO A 45 18.39 -0.96 11.71
C PRO A 45 17.40 -2.09 11.93
N TYR A 46 17.02 -2.77 10.83
CA TYR A 46 15.98 -3.79 10.88
C TYR A 46 16.33 -4.88 11.89
N ASP A 47 15.46 -5.07 12.88
CA ASP A 47 15.60 -6.08 13.92
C ASP A 47 14.92 -7.38 13.50
N LEU A 48 15.71 -8.43 13.24
CA LEU A 48 15.24 -9.76 12.87
C LEU A 48 14.31 -10.40 13.91
N GLN A 49 14.42 -9.99 15.18
CA GLN A 49 13.56 -10.49 16.25
C GLN A 49 12.34 -9.61 16.50
N LEU A 50 12.23 -8.47 15.81
CA LEU A 50 11.15 -7.50 15.97
C LEU A 50 10.92 -7.08 17.44
N THR A 51 11.99 -7.00 18.24
CA THR A 51 11.95 -6.84 19.70
C THR A 51 11.17 -5.61 20.15
N GLN A 52 11.31 -4.49 19.44
CA GLN A 52 10.59 -3.26 19.78
C GLN A 52 9.12 -3.30 19.34
N TRP A 53 8.85 -3.85 18.16
CA TRP A 53 7.49 -4.03 17.66
C TRP A 53 6.67 -4.92 18.60
N LEU A 54 7.27 -6.02 19.07
CA LEU A 54 6.66 -6.99 19.99
C LEU A 54 6.24 -6.39 21.34
N LYS A 55 6.75 -5.24 21.75
CA LYS A 55 6.32 -4.56 22.98
C LYS A 55 4.93 -3.92 22.87
N ALA A 56 4.46 -3.67 21.66
CA ALA A 56 3.19 -3.00 21.39
C ALA A 56 2.06 -3.95 20.97
N VAL A 57 2.35 -5.25 20.85
CA VAL A 57 1.40 -6.27 20.37
C VAL A 57 1.36 -7.46 21.32
N ASP A 58 0.33 -8.30 21.18
CA ASP A 58 0.20 -9.55 21.95
C ASP A 58 0.92 -10.70 21.23
N PRO A 59 2.08 -11.17 21.73
CA PRO A 59 2.88 -12.20 21.08
C PRO A 59 2.21 -13.58 21.04
N THR A 60 1.09 -13.77 21.76
CA THR A 60 0.38 -15.05 21.79
C THR A 60 -0.57 -15.24 20.60
N LYS A 61 -0.86 -14.17 19.86
CA LYS A 61 -1.78 -14.21 18.70
C LYS A 61 -1.12 -14.90 17.51
N PRO A 62 -1.84 -15.81 16.80
CA PRO A 62 -1.35 -16.42 15.56
C PRO A 62 -0.87 -15.38 14.53
N SER A 63 -1.57 -14.26 14.38
CA SER A 63 -1.19 -13.18 13.49
C SER A 63 0.19 -12.60 13.77
N ILE A 64 0.55 -12.48 15.06
CA ILE A 64 1.83 -11.92 15.49
C ILE A 64 2.95 -12.95 15.31
N LEU A 65 2.67 -14.24 15.57
CA LEU A 65 3.61 -15.33 15.27
C LEU A 65 3.91 -15.43 13.77
N ALA A 66 2.89 -15.36 12.91
CA ALA A 66 3.06 -15.34 11.46
C ALA A 66 3.92 -14.14 11.00
N ALA A 67 3.68 -12.97 11.58
CA ALA A 67 4.48 -11.78 11.35
C ALA A 67 5.96 -11.95 11.76
N CYS A 68 6.23 -12.61 12.90
CA CYS A 68 7.60 -12.92 13.32
C CYS A 68 8.29 -13.92 12.37
N GLU A 69 7.59 -14.97 11.92
CA GLU A 69 8.11 -15.92 10.94
C GLU A 69 8.50 -15.24 9.63
N PHE A 70 7.62 -14.36 9.11
CA PHE A 70 7.90 -13.52 7.95
C PHE A 70 9.07 -12.55 8.20
N GLY A 71 9.01 -11.82 9.31
CA GLY A 71 9.97 -10.77 9.64
C GLY A 71 11.38 -11.29 9.91
N GLY A 72 11.52 -12.53 10.39
CA GLY A 72 12.79 -13.21 10.58
C GLY A 72 13.50 -13.59 9.28
N GLN A 73 12.83 -13.50 8.14
CA GLN A 73 13.34 -13.85 6.81
C GLN A 73 13.58 -12.61 5.93
N LYS A 74 14.07 -11.51 6.51
CA LYS A 74 14.22 -10.21 5.82
C LYS A 74 14.90 -10.29 4.45
N ASP A 75 15.88 -11.18 4.30
CA ASP A 75 16.69 -11.27 3.07
C ASP A 75 15.88 -11.84 1.90
N LEU A 76 14.74 -12.50 2.15
CA LEU A 76 13.82 -13.03 1.15
C LEU A 76 12.76 -12.03 0.68
N TRP A 77 12.61 -10.88 1.34
CA TRP A 77 11.54 -9.96 1.00
C TRP A 77 11.89 -8.48 1.09
N LEU A 78 12.98 -8.07 1.74
CA LEU A 78 13.40 -6.66 1.86
C LEU A 78 14.50 -6.34 0.83
N HIS A 79 14.18 -6.58 -0.44
CA HIS A 79 15.11 -6.46 -1.57
C HIS A 79 15.44 -5.01 -1.92
N ASP A 80 16.60 -4.77 -2.55
CA ASP A 80 16.95 -3.48 -3.13
C ASP A 80 16.21 -3.21 -4.44
N ARG A 81 16.30 -1.97 -4.92
CA ARG A 81 15.58 -1.52 -6.11
C ARG A 81 15.84 -2.40 -7.34
N PRO A 82 17.10 -2.73 -7.70
CA PRO A 82 17.36 -3.60 -8.85
C PRO A 82 16.72 -4.97 -8.71
N LYS A 83 16.80 -5.58 -7.52
CA LYS A 83 16.23 -6.90 -7.28
C LYS A 83 14.69 -6.88 -7.27
N LEU A 84 14.06 -5.83 -6.74
CA LEU A 84 12.61 -5.66 -6.79
C LEU A 84 12.07 -5.62 -8.21
N ILE A 85 12.76 -4.90 -9.10
CA ILE A 85 12.39 -4.84 -10.52
C ILE A 85 12.66 -6.17 -11.21
N ALA A 86 13.84 -6.76 -10.98
CA ALA A 86 14.24 -8.02 -11.62
C ALA A 86 13.33 -9.20 -11.23
N ASP A 87 12.83 -9.22 -10.00
CA ASP A 87 11.91 -10.25 -9.52
C ASP A 87 10.43 -9.92 -9.80
N GLY A 88 10.12 -8.78 -10.43
CA GLY A 88 8.76 -8.35 -10.77
C GLY A 88 7.91 -7.92 -9.57
N TRP A 89 8.53 -7.53 -8.46
CA TRP A 89 7.83 -7.02 -7.26
C TRP A 89 7.49 -5.54 -7.37
N LEU A 90 8.20 -4.82 -8.23
CA LEU A 90 7.92 -3.44 -8.64
C LEU A 90 8.17 -3.32 -10.14
N GLU A 91 7.39 -2.49 -10.80
CA GLU A 91 7.66 -2.08 -12.18
C GLU A 91 8.61 -0.88 -12.19
N ALA A 92 9.33 -0.68 -13.30
CA ALA A 92 10.21 0.49 -13.44
C ALA A 92 9.43 1.80 -13.25
N ASP A 93 8.19 1.85 -13.74
CA ASP A 93 7.31 3.02 -13.64
C ASP A 93 6.85 3.32 -12.19
N ASP A 94 6.88 2.34 -11.28
CA ASP A 94 6.56 2.54 -9.87
C ASP A 94 7.61 3.40 -9.15
N LEU A 95 8.84 3.37 -9.66
CA LEU A 95 9.99 4.09 -9.15
C LEU A 95 10.41 5.23 -10.08
N ALA A 96 9.63 5.52 -11.11
CA ALA A 96 9.91 6.59 -12.07
C ALA A 96 9.95 7.98 -11.41
N TRP A 97 9.33 8.16 -10.24
CA TRP A 97 9.44 9.37 -9.45
C TRP A 97 10.85 9.59 -8.90
N GLN A 98 11.69 8.56 -8.77
CA GLN A 98 13.07 8.67 -8.29
C GLN A 98 14.05 8.69 -9.48
N PRO A 99 15.05 9.59 -9.49
CA PRO A 99 16.16 9.52 -10.43
C PRO A 99 16.87 8.16 -10.35
N ASP A 100 17.37 7.66 -11.47
CA ASP A 100 18.20 6.45 -11.49
C ASP A 100 19.55 6.70 -10.77
N PRO A 101 19.80 6.09 -9.59
CA PRO A 101 21.03 6.31 -8.85
C PRO A 101 22.29 5.90 -9.63
N ASP A 102 22.17 5.01 -10.62
CA ASP A 102 23.32 4.57 -11.43
C ASP A 102 23.85 5.66 -12.36
N LEU A 103 23.04 6.71 -12.62
CA LEU A 103 23.44 7.89 -13.41
C LEU A 103 24.03 9.01 -12.54
N TYR A 104 24.25 8.79 -11.25
CA TYR A 104 24.80 9.82 -10.36
C TYR A 104 26.21 10.24 -10.79
N GLY A 105 26.39 11.52 -11.10
CA GLY A 105 27.67 12.08 -11.57
C GLY A 105 27.90 11.95 -13.08
N ASP A 106 27.01 11.25 -13.80
CA ASP A 106 27.05 11.19 -15.26
C ASP A 106 26.47 12.46 -15.92
N PRO A 107 26.83 12.79 -17.17
CA PRO A 107 26.25 13.91 -17.90
C PRO A 107 24.72 13.85 -18.04
N GLY A 108 24.12 12.65 -17.91
CA GLY A 108 22.68 12.43 -17.94
C GLY A 108 21.95 12.73 -16.62
N TRP A 109 22.67 12.98 -15.52
CA TRP A 109 22.08 13.10 -14.18
C TRP A 109 21.04 14.22 -14.07
N ASP A 110 21.33 15.39 -14.64
CA ASP A 110 20.40 16.52 -14.59
C ASP A 110 19.12 16.26 -15.41
N ALA A 111 19.25 15.58 -16.55
CA ALA A 111 18.10 15.16 -17.36
C ALA A 111 17.25 14.14 -16.61
N GLU A 112 17.88 13.22 -15.88
CA GLU A 112 17.20 12.20 -15.08
C GLU A 112 16.45 12.80 -13.87
N LYS A 113 17.05 13.78 -13.17
CA LYS A 113 16.36 14.56 -12.14
C LYS A 113 15.15 15.30 -12.68
N LEU A 114 15.28 15.90 -13.88
CA LEU A 114 14.17 16.60 -14.52
C LEU A 114 13.04 15.64 -14.92
N ARG A 115 13.36 14.44 -15.43
CA ARG A 115 12.40 13.38 -15.74
C ARG A 115 11.61 12.99 -14.49
N ALA A 116 12.32 12.63 -13.41
CA ALA A 116 11.74 12.25 -12.13
C ALA A 116 10.83 13.35 -11.55
N TRP A 117 11.28 14.60 -11.60
CA TRP A 117 10.49 15.76 -11.18
C TRP A 117 9.20 15.93 -11.99
N ASN A 118 9.26 15.77 -13.31
CA ASN A 118 8.07 15.87 -14.17
C ASN A 118 7.03 14.80 -13.85
N ILE A 119 7.46 13.59 -13.46
CA ILE A 119 6.53 12.54 -12.98
C ILE A 119 5.81 13.01 -11.72
N ILE A 120 6.54 13.51 -10.72
CA ILE A 120 5.95 14.02 -9.47
C ILE A 120 4.98 15.18 -9.75
N LEU A 121 5.31 16.09 -10.67
CA LEU A 121 4.43 17.18 -11.08
C LEU A 121 3.11 16.70 -11.67
N CYS A 122 3.15 15.69 -12.55
CA CYS A 122 1.93 15.10 -13.11
C CYS A 122 1.05 14.48 -12.03
N GLU A 123 1.66 13.76 -11.08
CA GLU A 123 0.93 13.17 -9.96
C GLU A 123 0.30 14.24 -9.05
N ILE A 124 1.04 15.30 -8.68
CA ILE A 124 0.50 16.40 -7.86
C ILE A 124 -0.69 17.07 -8.54
N ARG A 125 -0.64 17.28 -9.87
CA ARG A 125 -1.76 17.85 -10.62
C ARG A 125 -3.00 16.95 -10.58
N GLU A 126 -2.82 15.64 -10.63
CA GLU A 126 -3.93 14.69 -10.46
C GLU A 126 -4.53 14.81 -9.04
N LEU A 127 -3.70 14.92 -8.01
CA LEU A 127 -4.18 15.11 -6.63
C LEU A 127 -4.93 16.44 -6.44
N GLN A 128 -4.50 17.51 -7.12
CA GLN A 128 -5.19 18.80 -7.13
C GLN A 128 -6.59 18.67 -7.77
N GLN A 129 -6.73 17.87 -8.84
CA GLN A 129 -8.04 17.58 -9.43
C GLN A 129 -8.93 16.81 -8.44
N PHE A 130 -8.41 15.76 -7.78
CA PHE A 130 -9.21 15.05 -6.77
C PHE A 130 -9.60 15.92 -5.59
N MET A 131 -8.74 16.85 -5.17
CA MET A 131 -9.08 17.80 -4.12
C MET A 131 -10.32 18.61 -4.47
N VAL A 132 -10.43 19.06 -5.72
CA VAL A 132 -11.52 19.93 -6.18
C VAL A 132 -12.79 19.12 -6.48
N ASP A 133 -12.66 17.99 -7.17
CA ASP A 133 -13.82 17.29 -7.76
C ASP A 133 -14.36 16.15 -6.88
N ASP A 134 -13.47 15.46 -6.16
CA ASP A 134 -13.77 14.16 -5.52
C ASP A 134 -13.74 14.23 -3.98
N ARG A 135 -12.82 14.99 -3.39
CA ARG A 135 -12.46 14.83 -1.96
C ARG A 135 -13.66 14.97 -1.04
N GLU A 136 -14.48 16.00 -1.21
CA GLU A 136 -15.67 16.22 -0.38
C GLU A 136 -16.65 15.03 -0.46
N ARG A 137 -16.87 14.50 -1.67
CA ARG A 137 -17.82 13.40 -1.92
C ARG A 137 -17.43 12.11 -1.19
N TYR A 138 -16.14 11.85 -1.06
CA TYR A 138 -15.63 10.61 -0.47
C TYR A 138 -15.07 10.81 0.94
N LEU A 139 -15.09 12.01 1.50
CA LEU A 139 -14.39 12.31 2.77
C LEU A 139 -14.87 11.45 3.94
N SER A 140 -16.17 11.19 4.04
CA SER A 140 -16.74 10.34 5.09
C SER A 140 -16.25 8.89 4.99
N GLU A 141 -16.18 8.34 3.77
CA GLU A 141 -15.63 7.01 3.53
C GLU A 141 -14.12 6.97 3.81
N ILE A 142 -13.40 8.01 3.38
CA ILE A 142 -11.96 8.18 3.58
C ILE A 142 -11.62 8.17 5.08
N ASP A 143 -12.41 8.86 5.89
CA ASP A 143 -12.25 8.96 7.34
C ASP A 143 -12.46 7.59 8.01
N VAL A 144 -13.58 6.91 7.76
CA VAL A 144 -13.85 5.57 8.33
C VAL A 144 -12.78 4.55 7.91
N GLN A 145 -12.32 4.61 6.67
CA GLN A 145 -11.27 3.71 6.17
C GLN A 145 -9.88 3.99 6.74
N ALA A 146 -9.63 5.17 7.35
CA ALA A 146 -8.32 5.50 7.88
C ALA A 146 -7.87 4.47 8.93
N ASP A 147 -8.77 4.13 9.85
CA ASP A 147 -8.53 3.14 10.92
C ASP A 147 -9.34 1.84 10.74
N GLY A 148 -10.38 1.84 9.90
CA GLY A 148 -11.33 0.73 9.73
C GLY A 148 -11.16 -0.11 8.45
N LEU A 149 -10.00 -0.09 7.79
CA LEU A 149 -9.84 -0.75 6.47
C LEU A 149 -10.16 -2.26 6.51
N ALA A 150 -9.82 -2.94 7.61
CA ALA A 150 -10.06 -4.38 7.74
C ALA A 150 -11.56 -4.70 7.80
N ASP A 151 -12.33 -3.85 8.48
CA ASP A 151 -13.78 -4.01 8.61
C ASP A 151 -14.48 -3.90 7.25
N TYR A 152 -13.95 -3.10 6.31
CA TYR A 152 -14.48 -3.05 4.95
C TYR A 152 -14.40 -4.42 4.27
N PHE A 153 -13.26 -5.12 4.37
CA PHE A 153 -13.12 -6.46 3.79
C PHE A 153 -14.05 -7.47 4.48
N LEU A 154 -14.11 -7.44 5.82
CA LEU A 154 -14.96 -8.35 6.58
C LEU A 154 -16.44 -8.15 6.26
N HIS A 155 -16.92 -6.90 6.22
CA HIS A 155 -18.29 -6.60 5.81
C HIS A 155 -18.54 -6.97 4.34
N PHE A 156 -17.58 -6.71 3.45
CA PHE A 156 -17.70 -6.99 2.02
C PHE A 156 -17.88 -8.49 1.73
N ILE A 157 -17.15 -9.36 2.43
CA ILE A 157 -17.31 -10.81 2.29
C ILE A 157 -18.41 -11.38 3.20
N GLY A 158 -19.00 -10.56 4.07
CA GLY A 158 -19.99 -11.00 5.05
C GLY A 158 -19.38 -11.90 6.14
N ALA A 159 -18.13 -11.67 6.53
CA ALA A 159 -17.49 -12.34 7.66
C ALA A 159 -18.01 -11.80 9.00
N SER A 160 -17.93 -12.62 10.05
CA SER A 160 -18.37 -12.25 11.40
C SER A 160 -17.70 -13.15 12.42
N GLU A 161 -17.42 -12.65 13.63
CA GLU A 161 -16.73 -13.41 14.68
C GLU A 161 -17.38 -14.76 15.00
N GLY A 162 -18.71 -14.82 15.04
CA GLY A 162 -19.42 -16.06 15.33
C GLY A 162 -19.42 -17.12 14.22
N ARG A 163 -19.00 -16.78 12.99
CA ARG A 163 -19.02 -17.70 11.83
C ARG A 163 -17.65 -17.91 11.20
N HIS A 164 -16.81 -16.88 11.20
CA HIS A 164 -15.55 -16.87 10.48
C HIS A 164 -14.38 -16.33 11.35
N PRO A 165 -14.16 -16.85 12.58
CA PRO A 165 -13.09 -16.38 13.44
C PRO A 165 -11.69 -16.54 12.82
N TRP A 166 -11.43 -17.61 12.06
CA TRP A 166 -10.14 -17.82 11.41
C TRP A 166 -9.95 -16.98 10.16
N THR A 167 -11.03 -16.62 9.47
CA THR A 167 -10.98 -15.62 8.38
C THR A 167 -10.63 -14.24 8.93
N ILE A 168 -11.18 -13.86 10.09
CA ILE A 168 -10.78 -12.63 10.79
C ILE A 168 -9.30 -12.73 11.19
N GLU A 169 -8.86 -13.86 11.71
CA GLU A 169 -7.45 -14.06 12.05
C GLU A 169 -6.53 -14.04 10.82
N LEU A 170 -7.00 -14.51 9.66
CA LEU A 170 -6.28 -14.39 8.39
C LEU A 170 -6.11 -12.92 7.97
N VAL A 171 -7.15 -12.10 8.14
CA VAL A 171 -7.06 -10.64 7.94
C VAL A 171 -6.07 -10.03 8.93
N ASN A 172 -6.08 -10.44 10.20
CA ASN A 172 -5.10 -10.00 11.20
C ASN A 172 -3.66 -10.39 10.82
N CYS A 173 -3.44 -11.59 10.27
CA CYS A 173 -2.14 -11.99 9.71
C CYS A 173 -1.71 -11.03 8.60
N GLY A 174 -2.63 -10.70 7.68
CA GLY A 174 -2.39 -9.72 6.61
C GLY A 174 -1.99 -8.35 7.14
N LEU A 175 -2.68 -7.84 8.16
CA LEU A 175 -2.35 -6.58 8.84
C LEU A 175 -0.97 -6.63 9.50
N ALA A 176 -0.67 -7.69 10.26
CA ALA A 176 0.59 -7.81 11.01
C ALA A 176 1.80 -7.94 10.07
N ILE A 177 1.74 -8.85 9.09
CA ILE A 177 2.79 -9.03 8.08
C ILE A 177 2.94 -7.76 7.23
N GLY A 178 1.83 -7.17 6.79
CA GLY A 178 1.85 -5.99 5.96
C GLY A 178 2.45 -4.78 6.66
N ASN A 179 2.12 -4.55 7.93
CA ASN A 179 2.73 -3.49 8.74
C ASN A 179 4.25 -3.60 8.82
N ILE A 180 4.81 -4.81 8.96
CA ILE A 180 6.25 -5.03 8.91
C ILE A 180 6.81 -4.67 7.53
N ALA A 181 6.17 -5.19 6.48
CA ALA A 181 6.63 -5.04 5.11
C ALA A 181 6.65 -3.58 4.66
N TYR A 182 5.50 -2.91 4.62
CA TYR A 182 5.42 -1.57 4.05
C TYR A 182 6.15 -0.54 4.91
N MET A 183 6.22 -0.70 6.25
CA MET A 183 6.99 0.23 7.09
C MET A 183 8.50 0.11 6.84
N SER A 184 9.00 -1.11 6.63
CA SER A 184 10.40 -1.32 6.26
C SER A 184 10.73 -0.68 4.91
N TYR A 185 9.81 -0.77 3.94
CA TYR A 185 9.96 -0.11 2.65
C TYR A 185 9.82 1.42 2.74
N LYS A 186 8.95 1.94 3.60
CA LYS A 186 8.88 3.38 3.89
C LYS A 186 10.22 3.91 4.40
N GLN A 187 10.84 3.19 5.33
CA GLN A 187 12.15 3.58 5.84
C GLN A 187 13.26 3.48 4.78
N LYS A 188 13.13 2.55 3.82
CA LYS A 188 14.09 2.38 2.73
C LYS A 188 14.01 3.50 1.70
N PHE A 189 12.80 3.88 1.28
CA PHE A 189 12.59 4.84 0.19
C PHE A 189 12.44 6.30 0.65
N LYS A 190 11.96 6.53 1.88
CA LYS A 190 11.84 7.86 2.53
C LYS A 190 11.22 8.94 1.65
N ARG A 191 10.28 8.58 0.77
CA ARG A 191 9.63 9.53 -0.13
C ARG A 191 8.85 10.58 0.67
N VAL A 192 9.06 11.85 0.33
CA VAL A 192 8.32 12.99 0.87
C VAL A 192 6.86 13.00 0.44
N ARG A 193 5.97 13.45 1.34
CA ARG A 193 4.51 13.49 1.10
C ARG A 193 4.12 14.55 0.08
N PRO A 194 3.01 14.35 -0.67
CA PRO A 194 2.53 15.34 -1.63
C PRO A 194 2.29 16.72 -1.02
N SER A 195 1.68 16.77 0.17
CA SER A 195 1.37 18.02 0.88
C SER A 195 2.61 18.79 1.34
N PHE A 196 3.76 18.14 1.45
CA PHE A 196 5.02 18.81 1.74
C PHE A 196 5.54 19.54 0.48
N LEU A 197 5.48 18.86 -0.68
CA LEU A 197 5.92 19.45 -1.94
C LEU A 197 4.93 20.49 -2.49
N CYS A 198 3.64 20.32 -2.23
CA CYS A 198 2.57 21.23 -2.64
C CYS A 198 1.71 21.61 -1.42
N PRO A 199 2.03 22.72 -0.74
CA PRO A 199 1.28 23.18 0.44
C PRO A 199 -0.20 23.38 0.17
N GLY A 200 -0.57 23.77 -1.06
CA GLY A 200 -1.96 23.98 -1.46
C GLY A 200 -2.84 22.72 -1.50
N LEU A 201 -2.29 21.51 -1.37
CA LEU A 201 -3.10 20.27 -1.31
C LEU A 201 -3.90 20.13 -0.01
N ILE A 202 -3.45 20.78 1.07
CA ILE A 202 -4.10 20.87 2.40
C ILE A 202 -4.94 19.61 2.73
N PRO A 203 -4.32 18.47 3.09
CA PRO A 203 -5.05 17.27 3.44
C PRO A 203 -6.09 17.54 4.52
N ALA A 204 -7.29 16.95 4.39
CA ALA A 204 -8.42 17.24 5.29
C ALA A 204 -8.13 16.87 6.75
N PHE A 205 -7.32 15.83 6.95
CA PHE A 205 -6.71 15.50 8.22
C PHE A 205 -5.28 15.03 7.95
N GLY A 206 -4.45 15.16 8.99
CA GLY A 206 -3.00 15.22 8.87
C GLY A 206 -2.42 14.10 7.99
N PRO A 207 -1.40 14.41 7.16
CA PRO A 207 -0.60 13.36 6.57
C PRO A 207 0.06 12.57 7.71
N PRO A 208 0.05 11.23 7.65
CA PRO A 208 0.69 10.44 8.70
C PRO A 208 2.17 10.80 8.84
N ALA A 209 2.68 10.79 10.08
CA ALA A 209 4.06 11.10 10.42
C ALA A 209 5.03 9.96 10.06
N HIS A 210 4.98 9.51 8.80
CA HIS A 210 5.87 8.54 8.17
C HIS A 210 5.94 8.76 6.65
N PRO A 211 6.96 8.23 5.94
CA PRO A 211 7.15 8.42 4.50
C PRO A 211 5.94 8.04 3.65
N ALA A 212 5.85 8.61 2.45
CA ALA A 212 4.77 8.39 1.49
C ALA A 212 4.88 7.00 0.84
N PHE A 213 6.02 6.68 0.23
CA PHE A 213 6.17 5.45 -0.54
C PHE A 213 6.59 4.26 0.34
N PRO A 214 5.98 3.07 0.19
CA PRO A 214 4.77 2.78 -0.59
C PRO A 214 3.49 3.11 0.22
N SER A 215 2.32 3.15 -0.41
CA SER A 215 1.04 3.44 0.27
C SER A 215 0.60 2.29 1.20
N GLY A 216 0.48 2.54 2.50
CA GLY A 216 0.14 1.52 3.50
C GLY A 216 -1.25 0.91 3.27
N HIS A 217 -2.28 1.76 3.11
CA HIS A 217 -3.65 1.32 2.82
C HIS A 217 -3.76 0.56 1.49
N SER A 218 -3.05 1.02 0.44
CA SER A 218 -3.02 0.27 -0.82
C SER A 218 -2.38 -1.10 -0.62
N PHE A 219 -1.25 -1.17 0.09
CA PHE A 219 -0.52 -2.42 0.32
C PHE A 219 -1.40 -3.40 1.09
N LEU A 220 -1.95 -2.96 2.23
CA LEU A 220 -2.81 -3.79 3.08
C LEU A 220 -4.07 -4.22 2.33
N GLY A 221 -4.71 -3.32 1.58
CA GLY A 221 -5.90 -3.65 0.80
C GLY A 221 -5.63 -4.73 -0.26
N HIS A 222 -4.53 -4.63 -1.00
CA HIS A 222 -4.18 -5.64 -1.99
C HIS A 222 -3.69 -6.94 -1.34
N PHE A 223 -2.89 -6.86 -0.28
CA PHE A 223 -2.35 -8.03 0.41
C PHE A 223 -3.44 -8.85 1.12
N ILE A 224 -4.39 -8.20 1.79
CA ILE A 224 -5.55 -8.88 2.39
C ILE A 224 -6.43 -9.51 1.31
N ALA A 225 -6.68 -8.81 0.21
CA ALA A 225 -7.42 -9.37 -0.92
C ALA A 225 -6.75 -10.64 -1.47
N LEU A 226 -5.44 -10.61 -1.69
CA LEU A 226 -4.65 -11.77 -2.14
C LEU A 226 -4.74 -12.95 -1.18
N LEU A 227 -4.69 -12.72 0.14
CA LEU A 227 -4.85 -13.77 1.14
C LEU A 227 -6.28 -14.34 1.17
N LEU A 228 -7.30 -13.49 1.08
CA LEU A 228 -8.69 -13.94 1.07
C LEU A 228 -9.02 -14.74 -0.21
N LEU A 229 -8.45 -14.35 -1.35
CA LEU A 229 -8.62 -15.06 -2.63
C LEU A 229 -7.87 -16.39 -2.70
N GLU A 230 -7.08 -16.76 -1.69
CA GLU A 230 -6.62 -18.15 -1.55
C GLU A 230 -7.75 -19.10 -1.10
N ILE A 231 -8.84 -18.57 -0.53
CA ILE A 231 -10.00 -19.35 -0.08
C ILE A 231 -10.91 -19.63 -1.29
N PRO A 232 -11.15 -20.91 -1.66
CA PRO A 232 -11.86 -21.23 -2.90
C PRO A 232 -13.25 -20.63 -3.06
N ALA A 233 -14.08 -20.68 -2.01
CA ALA A 233 -15.40 -20.09 -2.05
C ALA A 233 -15.37 -18.56 -2.23
N LEU A 234 -14.31 -17.88 -1.75
CA LEU A 234 -14.15 -16.45 -1.90
C LEU A 234 -13.68 -16.08 -3.31
N TYR A 235 -12.70 -16.79 -3.91
CA TYR A 235 -12.30 -16.46 -5.29
C TYR A 235 -13.42 -16.76 -6.30
N GLN A 236 -14.25 -17.77 -6.06
CA GLN A 236 -15.39 -18.06 -6.93
C GLN A 236 -16.41 -16.91 -6.99
N ARG A 237 -16.53 -16.14 -5.90
CA ARG A 237 -17.48 -15.02 -5.80
C ARG A 237 -16.83 -13.64 -6.04
N TYR A 238 -15.57 -13.47 -5.66
CA TYR A 238 -14.90 -12.18 -5.59
C TYR A 238 -13.55 -12.15 -6.31
N GLY A 239 -13.16 -13.25 -6.97
CA GLY A 239 -11.90 -13.41 -7.71
C GLY A 239 -11.90 -12.68 -9.05
N ILE A 240 -11.29 -13.28 -10.06
CA ILE A 240 -11.05 -12.65 -11.37
C ILE A 240 -12.12 -13.08 -12.38
N PHE A 241 -12.76 -12.13 -13.06
CA PHE A 241 -13.84 -12.39 -14.00
C PHE A 241 -13.43 -12.08 -15.45
N SER A 242 -13.90 -12.91 -16.38
CA SER A 242 -13.73 -12.72 -17.83
C SER A 242 -14.77 -11.79 -18.47
N GLY A 243 -15.77 -11.34 -17.70
CA GLY A 243 -16.79 -10.38 -18.16
C GLY A 243 -18.12 -10.99 -18.63
N GLY A 244 -18.38 -12.29 -18.40
CA GLY A 244 -19.68 -12.91 -18.65
C GLY A 244 -20.66 -12.76 -17.47
N GLU A 245 -21.92 -12.48 -17.77
CA GLU A 245 -22.99 -12.54 -16.77
C GLU A 245 -23.15 -13.98 -16.25
N GLY A 246 -23.03 -14.17 -14.93
CA GLY A 246 -23.12 -15.49 -14.30
C GLY A 246 -21.80 -16.28 -14.27
N ASP A 247 -20.69 -15.68 -14.70
CA ASP A 247 -19.35 -16.28 -14.57
C ASP A 247 -19.01 -16.56 -13.09
N VAL A 248 -18.21 -17.59 -12.87
CA VAL A 248 -17.57 -17.86 -11.57
C VAL A 248 -16.18 -17.25 -11.61
N GLY A 249 -15.81 -16.52 -10.56
CA GLY A 249 -14.49 -15.90 -10.45
C GLY A 249 -13.37 -16.96 -10.41
N GLY A 250 -12.25 -16.63 -11.04
CA GLY A 250 -11.01 -17.40 -10.99
C GLY A 250 -10.08 -16.97 -9.85
N GLY A 251 -9.10 -17.82 -9.55
CA GLY A 251 -8.00 -17.48 -8.65
C GLY A 251 -7.03 -16.46 -9.27
N VAL A 252 -6.08 -15.98 -8.47
CA VAL A 252 -5.06 -15.01 -8.89
C VAL A 252 -3.94 -15.71 -9.66
N SER A 253 -3.64 -15.22 -10.87
CA SER A 253 -2.54 -15.64 -11.74
C SER A 253 -1.30 -14.77 -11.56
N ALA A 254 -0.18 -15.16 -12.19
CA ALA A 254 1.12 -14.47 -12.10
C ALA A 254 1.06 -13.00 -12.55
N ASP A 255 0.19 -12.69 -13.50
CA ASP A 255 0.06 -11.41 -14.21
C ASP A 255 -1.14 -10.57 -13.72
N THR A 256 -1.97 -11.11 -12.80
CA THR A 256 -3.25 -10.46 -12.42
C THR A 256 -3.07 -9.04 -11.91
N LEU A 257 -1.98 -8.78 -11.19
CA LEU A 257 -1.72 -7.48 -10.58
C LEU A 257 -0.75 -6.62 -11.39
N GLU A 258 -0.27 -7.06 -12.55
CA GLU A 258 0.61 -6.24 -13.39
C GLU A 258 -0.11 -4.99 -13.93
N GLY A 259 0.67 -3.95 -14.22
CA GLY A 259 0.22 -2.72 -14.82
C GLY A 259 -0.73 -1.90 -13.97
N ARG A 260 -1.38 -0.95 -14.65
CA ARG A 260 -2.23 0.08 -14.02
C ARG A 260 -3.72 -0.08 -14.32
N ASP A 261 -4.07 -1.07 -15.13
CA ASP A 261 -5.44 -1.29 -15.55
C ASP A 261 -6.31 -1.80 -14.38
N PRO A 262 -7.62 -1.50 -14.40
CA PRO A 262 -8.56 -2.09 -13.47
C PRO A 262 -8.55 -3.61 -13.56
N ILE A 263 -8.39 -4.28 -12.42
CA ILE A 263 -8.51 -5.72 -12.34
C ILE A 263 -10.00 -6.07 -12.32
N PRO A 264 -10.50 -6.97 -13.17
CA PRO A 264 -11.91 -7.36 -13.22
C PRO A 264 -12.26 -8.26 -12.04
N SER A 265 -12.20 -7.70 -10.83
CA SER A 265 -12.39 -8.41 -9.56
C SER A 265 -13.08 -7.52 -8.55
N PRO A 266 -14.19 -7.97 -7.94
CA PRO A 266 -14.82 -7.24 -6.84
C PRO A 266 -13.88 -7.03 -5.64
N MET A 267 -13.02 -8.02 -5.34
CA MET A 267 -12.07 -7.90 -4.23
C MET A 267 -11.01 -6.84 -4.52
N PHE A 268 -10.40 -6.87 -5.71
CA PHE A 268 -9.39 -5.86 -6.07
C PHE A 268 -9.99 -4.49 -6.38
N TRP A 269 -11.27 -4.40 -6.76
CA TRP A 269 -11.99 -3.13 -6.79
C TRP A 269 -12.00 -2.46 -5.40
N LEU A 270 -12.25 -3.22 -4.33
CA LEU A 270 -12.21 -2.69 -2.96
C LEU A 270 -10.79 -2.25 -2.58
N SER A 271 -9.77 -3.05 -2.91
CA SER A 271 -8.36 -2.70 -2.70
C SER A 271 -7.97 -1.40 -3.41
N GLN A 272 -8.36 -1.25 -4.68
CA GLN A 272 -8.09 -0.05 -5.46
C GLN A 272 -8.87 1.15 -4.93
N ARG A 273 -10.09 0.94 -4.41
CA ARG A 273 -10.90 2.00 -3.80
C ARG A 273 -10.23 2.56 -2.54
N LEU A 274 -9.69 1.70 -1.68
CA LEU A 274 -8.91 2.11 -0.51
C LEU A 274 -7.68 2.93 -0.90
N ALA A 275 -6.95 2.49 -1.92
CA ALA A 275 -5.80 3.20 -2.46
C ALA A 275 -6.18 4.59 -3.00
N LYS A 276 -7.21 4.66 -3.85
CA LYS A 276 -7.68 5.91 -4.47
C LYS A 276 -8.17 6.92 -3.44
N ASN A 277 -8.78 6.44 -2.36
CA ASN A 277 -9.23 7.29 -1.26
C ASN A 277 -8.06 7.98 -0.52
N ARG A 278 -6.85 7.40 -0.52
CA ARG A 278 -5.66 8.09 0.00
C ARG A 278 -5.11 9.16 -0.95
N GLU A 279 -5.23 8.93 -2.26
CA GLU A 279 -4.91 9.94 -3.27
C GLU A 279 -5.90 11.12 -3.19
N ARG A 280 -7.20 10.84 -3.08
CA ARG A 280 -8.24 11.88 -2.90
C ARG A 280 -8.02 12.74 -1.65
N LEU A 281 -7.56 12.12 -0.56
CA LEU A 281 -7.18 12.84 0.65
C LEU A 281 -5.93 13.73 0.46
N GLY A 282 -5.10 13.45 -0.55
CA GLY A 282 -3.88 14.19 -0.86
C GLY A 282 -2.63 13.70 -0.10
N VAL A 283 -2.65 12.48 0.44
CA VAL A 283 -1.56 11.95 1.29
C VAL A 283 -0.64 10.96 0.56
N HIS A 284 -1.06 10.44 -0.59
CA HIS A 284 -0.28 9.50 -1.41
C HIS A 284 -0.33 9.87 -2.88
N TYR A 285 0.76 9.62 -3.61
CA TYR A 285 0.80 9.73 -5.08
C TYR A 285 0.23 8.46 -5.73
N PRO A 286 -0.28 8.52 -6.98
CA PRO A 286 -0.70 7.33 -7.73
C PRO A 286 0.38 6.24 -7.78
N SER A 287 1.66 6.59 -7.99
CA SER A 287 2.77 5.62 -7.97
C SER A 287 2.98 4.97 -6.60
N ASP A 288 2.68 5.64 -5.48
CA ASP A 288 2.70 4.98 -4.16
C ASP A 288 1.65 3.87 -4.08
N SER A 289 0.49 4.08 -4.69
CA SER A 289 -0.64 3.15 -4.70
C SER A 289 -0.39 1.95 -5.61
N PHE A 290 0.09 2.16 -6.83
CA PHE A 290 0.41 1.09 -7.78
C PHE A 290 1.61 0.25 -7.33
N ALA A 291 2.68 0.90 -6.84
CA ALA A 291 3.80 0.18 -6.27
C ALA A 291 3.38 -0.73 -5.11
N SER A 292 2.47 -0.27 -4.25
CA SER A 292 1.92 -1.10 -3.18
C SER A 292 1.14 -2.32 -3.67
N ARG A 293 0.42 -2.21 -4.78
CA ARG A 293 -0.28 -3.32 -5.43
C ARG A 293 0.74 -4.38 -5.89
N HIS A 294 1.76 -3.97 -6.64
CA HIS A 294 2.81 -4.86 -7.13
C HIS A 294 3.64 -5.49 -6.00
N LEU A 295 3.98 -4.69 -4.98
CA LEU A 295 4.75 -5.15 -3.85
C LEU A 295 3.96 -6.15 -2.98
N ALA A 296 2.67 -5.91 -2.78
CA ALA A 296 1.79 -6.85 -2.10
C ALA A 296 1.69 -8.18 -2.86
N PHE A 297 1.63 -8.13 -4.20
CA PHE A 297 1.65 -9.30 -5.05
C PHE A 297 2.95 -10.09 -4.90
N GLY A 298 4.11 -9.43 -5.01
CA GLY A 298 5.42 -10.09 -4.86
C GLY A 298 5.59 -10.81 -3.52
N ILE A 299 5.20 -10.16 -2.43
CA ILE A 299 5.25 -10.77 -1.09
C ILE A 299 4.29 -11.95 -0.96
N TRP A 300 3.05 -11.81 -1.44
CA TRP A 300 2.09 -12.91 -1.43
C TRP A 300 2.59 -14.09 -2.28
N TYR A 301 3.15 -13.82 -3.46
CA TYR A 301 3.69 -14.85 -4.34
C TYR A 301 4.83 -15.60 -3.66
N ALA A 302 5.75 -14.88 -3.00
CA ALA A 302 6.84 -15.47 -2.24
C ALA A 302 6.38 -16.32 -1.03
N LEU A 303 5.26 -15.94 -0.40
CA LEU A 303 4.65 -16.70 0.70
C LEU A 303 3.87 -17.94 0.21
N ARG A 304 3.21 -17.86 -0.95
CA ARG A 304 2.16 -18.81 -1.35
C ARG A 304 2.49 -19.67 -2.57
N LYS A 305 3.21 -19.13 -3.55
CA LYS A 305 3.38 -19.72 -4.88
C LYS A 305 4.83 -20.07 -5.21
N GLU A 306 5.77 -19.39 -4.58
CA GLU A 306 7.20 -19.58 -4.80
C GLU A 306 7.73 -20.89 -4.19
N THR A 307 8.88 -21.36 -4.69
CA THR A 307 9.57 -22.57 -4.21
C THR A 307 10.91 -22.26 -3.53
N THR A 308 11.41 -23.20 -2.73
CA THR A 308 12.73 -23.07 -2.09
C THR A 308 13.83 -22.96 -3.16
N PRO A 309 14.80 -22.02 -3.04
CA PRO A 309 15.15 -21.25 -1.85
C PRO A 309 14.51 -19.85 -1.74
N ARG A 310 13.61 -19.46 -2.65
CA ARG A 310 13.02 -18.11 -2.69
C ARG A 310 11.74 -17.98 -1.87
N ARG A 311 11.11 -19.10 -1.52
CA ARG A 311 9.89 -19.13 -0.70
C ARG A 311 10.13 -18.58 0.71
N ILE A 312 9.25 -17.67 1.14
CA ILE A 312 9.17 -17.24 2.54
C ILE A 312 8.35 -18.27 3.32
N VAL A 313 8.98 -18.91 4.30
CA VAL A 313 8.36 -20.01 5.06
C VAL A 313 7.57 -19.43 6.24
N CYS A 314 6.24 -19.49 6.20
CA CYS A 314 5.37 -18.96 7.25
C CYS A 314 4.31 -20.00 7.66
N PRO A 315 4.69 -21.04 8.44
CA PRO A 315 3.79 -22.14 8.79
C PRO A 315 2.57 -21.69 9.60
N THR A 316 2.67 -20.62 10.40
CA THR A 316 1.52 -20.10 11.14
C THR A 316 0.47 -19.52 10.19
N LEU A 317 0.88 -18.77 9.16
CA LEU A 317 -0.04 -18.28 8.12
C LEU A 317 -0.69 -19.43 7.36
N GLU A 318 0.06 -20.47 7.02
CA GLU A 318 -0.47 -21.66 6.34
C GLU A 318 -1.56 -22.35 7.16
N ARG A 319 -1.35 -22.48 8.48
CA ARG A 319 -2.31 -23.07 9.39
C ARG A 319 -3.57 -22.21 9.53
N VAL A 320 -3.41 -20.89 9.69
CA VAL A 320 -4.54 -19.95 9.76
C VAL A 320 -5.35 -20.00 8.47
N LEU A 321 -4.70 -20.00 7.30
CA LEU A 321 -5.37 -20.11 6.01
C LEU A 321 -6.12 -21.43 5.85
N SER A 322 -5.54 -22.55 6.30
CA SER A 322 -6.23 -23.85 6.28
C SER A 322 -7.50 -23.85 7.15
N HIS A 323 -7.45 -23.23 8.34
CA HIS A 323 -8.63 -23.09 9.19
C HIS A 323 -9.65 -22.13 8.59
N ALA A 324 -9.23 -20.98 8.07
CA ALA A 324 -10.11 -20.02 7.39
C ALA A 324 -10.82 -20.66 6.19
N THR A 325 -10.09 -21.46 5.40
CA THR A 325 -10.67 -22.17 4.25
C THR A 325 -11.80 -23.12 4.66
N ALA A 326 -11.67 -23.78 5.82
CA ALA A 326 -12.70 -24.69 6.32
C ALA A 326 -13.99 -23.98 6.76
N GLU A 327 -13.96 -22.65 6.98
CA GLU A 327 -15.14 -21.85 7.33
C GLU A 327 -16.03 -21.55 6.11
N TRP A 328 -15.49 -21.70 4.89
CA TRP A 328 -16.17 -21.35 3.65
C TRP A 328 -16.31 -22.56 2.71
N PRO A 329 -17.39 -23.37 2.84
CA PRO A 329 -17.63 -24.48 1.94
C PRO A 329 -17.90 -23.99 0.50
N THR A 330 -17.35 -24.70 -0.49
CA THR A 330 -17.46 -24.39 -1.93
C THR A 330 -18.69 -24.98 -2.61
N ASP A 331 -19.53 -25.69 -1.87
CA ASP A 331 -20.69 -26.37 -2.42
C ASP A 331 -21.78 -25.33 -2.73
N TRP A 332 -21.70 -24.74 -3.93
CA TRP A 332 -22.81 -24.04 -4.56
C TRP A 332 -23.88 -25.02 -5.07
N SER A 333 -24.10 -26.13 -4.35
CA SER A 333 -25.07 -27.17 -4.69
C SER A 333 -26.48 -26.77 -4.30
#